data_AF-A0A1Y3BWT6-F1
#
_entry.id   AF-A0A1Y3BWT6-F1
#
_cell.length_a   1.000
_cell.length_b   1.000
_cell.length_c   1.000
_cell.angle_alpha   90.00
_cell.angle_beta   90.00
_cell.angle_gamma   90.00
#
_symmetry.space_group_name_H-M   'P 1'
#
loop_
_entity.id
_entity.type
_entity.pdbx_description
1 polymer ?
#
loop_
_entity_poly.entity_id
_entity_poly.type
_entity_poly.pdbx_seq_one_letter_code
_entity_poly.pdbx_strand_id
1 'polypeptide(L)' 'MILELMPYRACYPIFKLVYSAAANASSNMGSNEANLVISKAEVNKGTIMKRLKPRARGVVLRYKPTCHITIVMKDIS' A
#
# COMPACT_ATOMS: atom_id res chain seq x y z
N MET A 1 15.77 0.62 1.33
CA MET A 1 16.10 0.03 2.65
C MET A 1 15.25 0.55 3.82
N ILE A 2 14.67 1.76 3.78
CA ILE A 2 13.87 2.28 4.92
C ILE A 2 12.71 1.35 5.30
N LEU A 3 11.98 0.79 4.32
CA LEU A 3 10.80 -0.05 4.58
C LEU A 3 11.13 -1.39 5.25
N GLU A 4 12.33 -1.94 5.08
CA GLU A 4 12.70 -3.24 5.68
C GLU A 4 13.08 -3.10 7.16
N LEU A 5 13.56 -1.92 7.56
CA LEU A 5 14.06 -1.64 8.91
C LEU A 5 12.97 -1.08 9.83
N MET A 6 11.86 -0.60 9.26
CA MET A 6 10.78 0.00 10.03
C MET A 6 9.99 -1.06 10.83
N PRO A 7 9.57 -0.76 12.08
CA PRO A 7 8.87 -1.72 12.94
C PRO A 7 7.39 -1.93 12.57
N TYR A 8 6.90 -1.31 11.49
CA TYR A 8 5.48 -1.34 11.14
C TYR A 8 5.13 -2.54 10.26
N ARG A 9 4.04 -3.25 10.60
CA ARG A 9 3.50 -4.34 9.76
C ARG A 9 3.10 -3.88 8.35
N ALA A 10 2.74 -2.62 8.19
CA ALA A 10 2.35 -2.05 6.90
C ALA A 10 3.52 -1.98 5.89
N CYS A 11 4.76 -2.08 6.35
CA CYS A 11 5.92 -1.97 5.48
C CYS A 11 6.03 -3.13 4.50
N TYR A 12 5.70 -4.35 4.92
CA TYR A 12 5.76 -5.53 4.05
C TYR A 12 4.89 -5.41 2.78
N PRO A 13 3.57 -5.10 2.85
CA PRO A 13 2.76 -4.93 1.66
C PRO A 13 3.18 -3.72 0.81
N ILE A 14 3.63 -2.62 1.43
CA ILE A 14 4.11 -1.44 0.69
C ILE A 14 5.39 -1.76 -0.07
N PHE A 15 6.32 -2.48 0.56
CA PHE A 15 7.57 -2.91 -0.07
C PHE A 15 7.30 -3.76 -1.31
N LYS A 16 6.40 -4.75 -1.20
CA LYS A 16 5.98 -5.57 -2.34
C LYS A 16 5.39 -4.72 -3.47
N LEU A 17 4.59 -3.71 -3.13
CA LEU A 17 3.95 -2.83 -4.11
C LEU A 17 4.96 -1.93 -4.82
N VAL A 18 5.92 -1.34 -4.09
CA VAL A 18 7.00 -0.53 -4.66
C VAL A 18 7.90 -1.38 -5.57
N TYR A 19 8.29 -2.56 -5.12
CA TYR A 19 9.09 -3.49 -5.93
C TYR A 19 8.38 -3.87 -7.23
N SER A 20 7.08 -4.20 -7.15
CA SER A 20 6.27 -4.50 -8.34
C SER A 20 6.14 -3.30 -9.27
N ALA A 21 6.01 -2.09 -8.75
CA ALA A 21 5.87 -0.88 -9.57
C ALA A 21 7.19 -0.55 -10.31
N ALA A 22 8.34 -0.72 -9.66
CA ALA A 22 9.64 -0.57 -10.32
C ALA A 22 9.85 -1.60 -11.43
N ALA A 23 9.52 -2.87 -11.17
CA ALA A 23 9.60 -3.94 -12.18
C ALA A 23 8.66 -3.71 -13.38
N ASN A 24 7.47 -3.14 -13.13
CA ASN A 24 6.54 -2.77 -14.20
C ASN A 24 7.06 -1.59 -15.02
N ALA A 25 7.69 -0.61 -14.38
CA ALA A 25 8.28 0.52 -15.08
C ALA A 25 9.47 0.09 -15.97
N SER A 26 10.34 -0.79 -15.48
CA SER A 26 11.45 -1.33 -16.29
C SER A 26 10.95 -2.19 -17.45
N SER A 27 9.94 -3.04 -17.22
CA SER A 27 9.43 -3.96 -18.24
C SER A 27 8.57 -3.28 -19.30
N ASN A 28 7.71 -2.32 -18.92
CA ASN A 28 6.77 -1.71 -19.85
C ASN A 28 7.27 -0.39 -20.46
N MET A 29 8.07 0.38 -19.72
CA MET A 29 8.55 1.70 -20.17
C MET A 29 10.05 1.72 -20.49
N GLY A 30 10.79 0.63 -20.20
CA GLY A 30 12.24 0.58 -20.41
C GLY A 30 13.04 1.52 -19.49
N SER A 31 12.39 2.07 -18.46
CA SER A 31 13.02 2.98 -17.50
C SER A 31 14.05 2.27 -16.64
N ASN A 32 15.16 2.97 -16.34
CA ASN A 32 16.16 2.45 -15.42
C ASN A 32 15.68 2.61 -13.97
N GLU A 33 15.79 1.55 -13.17
CA GLU A 33 15.34 1.52 -11.77
C GLU A 33 16.00 2.61 -10.91
N ALA A 34 17.24 2.99 -11.24
CA ALA A 34 17.98 4.04 -10.53
C ALA A 34 17.38 5.44 -10.73
N ASN A 35 16.63 5.67 -11.81
CA ASN A 35 16.08 6.98 -12.18
C ASN A 35 14.61 7.13 -11.80
N LEU A 36 13.97 6.07 -11.28
CA LEU A 36 12.58 6.08 -10.86
C LEU A 36 12.43 6.74 -9.49
N VAL A 37 11.55 7.73 -9.43
CA VAL A 37 11.18 8.41 -8.19
C VAL A 37 9.67 8.39 -7.98
N ILE A 38 9.26 8.23 -6.73
CA ILE A 38 7.84 8.26 -6.35
C ILE A 38 7.35 9.70 -6.44
N SER A 39 6.45 9.98 -7.38
CA SER A 39 5.85 11.31 -7.58
C SER A 39 4.62 11.52 -6.72
N LYS A 40 3.82 10.47 -6.50
CA LYS A 40 2.57 10.52 -5.73
C LYS A 40 2.34 9.22 -4.99
N ALA A 41 1.90 9.32 -3.73
CA ALA A 41 1.48 8.17 -2.94
C ALA A 41 0.18 8.52 -2.21
N GLU A 42 -0.89 7.79 -2.51
CA GLU A 42 -2.23 8.02 -1.95
C GLU A 42 -2.80 6.74 -1.36
N VAL A 43 -3.58 6.91 -0.29
CA VAL A 43 -4.30 5.81 0.36
C VAL A 43 -5.77 6.19 0.47
N ASN A 44 -6.58 5.51 -0.34
CA ASN A 44 -8.02 5.70 -0.39
C ASN A 44 -8.75 4.65 0.44
N LYS A 45 -9.92 5.02 0.94
CA LYS A 45 -10.79 4.12 1.70
C LYS A 45 -11.33 3.02 0.79
N GLY A 46 -11.16 1.77 1.20
CA GLY A 46 -11.76 0.61 0.54
C GLY A 46 -13.05 0.15 1.22
N THR A 47 -13.58 -0.97 0.75
CA THR A 47 -14.79 -1.58 1.31
C THR A 47 -14.58 -2.01 2.76
N ILE A 48 -15.53 -1.65 3.62
CA ILE A 48 -15.50 -2.06 5.03
C ILE A 48 -16.29 -3.35 5.19
N MET A 49 -15.63 -4.42 5.64
CA MET A 49 -16.34 -5.65 6.03
C MET A 49 -16.90 -5.52 7.44
N LYS A 50 -18.22 -5.71 7.60
CA LYS A 50 -18.84 -5.80 8.92
C LYS A 50 -18.45 -7.12 9.59
N ARG A 51 -18.10 -7.07 10.88
CA ARG A 51 -17.83 -8.26 11.70
C ARG A 51 -18.65 -8.18 12.98
N LEU A 52 -19.17 -9.31 13.42
CA LEU A 52 -19.83 -9.39 14.71
C LEU A 52 -18.75 -9.44 15.81
N LYS A 53 -18.79 -8.51 16.77
CA LYS A 53 -18.07 -8.66 18.04
C LYS A 53 -19.05 -8.33 19.17
N PRO A 54 -19.47 -9.31 19.98
CA PRO A 54 -20.39 -9.08 21.08
C PRO A 54 -19.75 -8.18 22.16
N ARG A 55 -20.56 -7.32 22.77
CA ARG A 55 -20.24 -6.44 23.90
C ARG A 55 -21.35 -6.54 24.94
N ALA A 56 -21.11 -5.98 26.13
CA ALA A 56 -22.12 -5.91 27.18
C ALA A 56 -23.40 -5.21 26.70
N ARG A 57 -24.53 -5.52 27.35
CA ARG A 57 -25.86 -4.96 27.03
C ARG A 57 -26.35 -5.23 25.59
N GLY A 58 -25.96 -6.35 24.99
CA GLY A 58 -26.43 -6.76 23.65
C GLY A 58 -25.85 -5.94 22.49
N VAL A 59 -24.84 -5.10 22.74
CA VAL A 59 -24.24 -4.25 21.69
C VAL A 59 -23.27 -5.05 20.84
N VAL A 60 -23.28 -4.83 19.52
CA VAL A 60 -22.35 -5.44 18.59
C VAL A 60 -21.61 -4.36 17.81
N LEU A 61 -20.27 -4.41 17.85
CA LEU A 61 -19.42 -3.44 17.16
C LEU A 61 -18.15 -4.11 16.65
N ARG A 62 -17.98 -4.26 15.33
CA ARG A 62 -16.66 -4.41 14.70
C ARG A 62 -16.75 -4.18 13.18
N TYR A 63 -15.79 -3.42 12.67
CA TYR A 63 -15.59 -3.18 11.25
C TYR A 63 -14.15 -3.58 10.91
N LYS A 64 -13.95 -4.31 9.82
CA LYS A 64 -12.62 -4.57 9.24
C LYS A 64 -12.41 -3.63 8.05
N PRO A 65 -11.65 -2.54 8.20
CA PRO A 65 -11.38 -1.63 7.10
C PRO A 65 -10.43 -2.26 6.09
N THR A 66 -10.60 -1.90 4.82
CA THR A 66 -9.62 -2.14 3.75
C THR A 66 -9.28 -0.79 3.10
N CYS A 67 -8.21 -0.77 2.30
CA CYS A 67 -7.76 0.44 1.62
C CYS A 67 -7.28 0.11 0.20
N HIS A 68 -7.30 1.14 -0.65
CA HIS A 68 -6.67 1.12 -1.97
C HIS A 68 -5.44 2.02 -1.92
N ILE A 69 -4.27 1.43 -2.15
CA ILE A 69 -2.99 2.13 -2.14
C ILE A 69 -2.61 2.38 -3.59
N THR A 70 -2.36 3.64 -3.94
CA THR A 70 -1.95 4.06 -5.28
C THR A 70 -0.60 4.74 -5.17
N ILE A 71 0.41 4.19 -5.85
CA ILE A 71 1.74 4.78 -5.97
C ILE A 71 1.97 5.11 -7.44
N VAL A 72 2.37 6.34 -7.71
CA VAL A 72 2.77 6.83 -9.03
C VAL A 72 4.28 7.03 -9.00
N MET A 73 4.96 6.37 -9.93
CA MET A 73 6.38 6.57 -10.19
C MET A 73 6.55 7.47 -11.41
N LYS A 74 7.60 8.29 -11.38
CA LYS A 74 8.00 9.16 -12.47
C LYS A 74 9.48 8.91 -12.73
N ASP A 75 9.83 8.82 -14.02
CA ASP A 75 11.22 8.83 -14.44
C ASP A 75 11.72 10.28 -14.47
N ILE A 76 12.92 10.50 -13.95
CA ILE A 76 13.58 11.82 -13.91
C ILE A 76 14.44 12.04 -15.17
N SER A 77 14.71 10.97 -15.93
CA SER A 77 15.51 10.98 -17.15
C SER A 77 14.93 11.87 -18.26
#